data_AF-A0A533S5F1-F1
#
_entry.id   AF-A0A533S5F1-F1
#
_cell.length_a   1.000
_cell.length_b   1.000
_cell.length_c   1.000
_cell.angle_alpha   90.00
_cell.angle_beta   90.00
_cell.angle_gamma   90.00
#
_symmetry.space_group_name_H-M   'P 1'
#
loop_
_entity.id
_entity.type
_entity.pdbx_description
1 polymer ?
#
loop_
_entity_poly.entity_id
_entity_poly.type
_entity_poly.pdbx_seq_one_letter_code
_entity_poly.pdbx_strand_id
1 'polypeptide(L)'
;MSKEVKVAEGSTATIGVVEGALIIEEDATVLAEDGVKVTVNGPVECKGNIVFNCSVEAERFQSREGYVRILGDLTVKDRVEVKHGSLEVSGYIKARAIDVEKLLKVGKDLTAVDVEVGDRLEIEGSTKVTKVEVGGTYTARGTVEAEDIDVGGSFKTLAAVKLATIDVGGMVHVSGGEVTGPIRVGGYLESTAPLCFNAIDVGGSIRLSAGSRGGDIHVGGSMK
;
A
#
# COMPACT_ATOMS: atom_id res chain seq x y z
N MET A 1 -6.88 -33.83 9.97
CA MET A 1 -6.28 -33.06 11.07
C MET A 1 -5.64 -31.83 10.45
N SER A 2 -6.06 -30.62 10.81
CA SER A 2 -5.34 -29.41 10.40
C SER A 2 -3.95 -29.44 11.06
N LYS A 3 -2.89 -29.38 10.26
CA LYS A 3 -1.51 -29.27 10.75
C LYS A 3 -1.28 -27.80 11.13
N GLU A 4 -1.66 -27.45 12.33
CA GLU A 4 -1.46 -26.09 12.86
C GLU A 4 -0.10 -26.00 13.56
N VAL A 5 0.62 -24.92 13.30
CA VAL A 5 1.87 -24.57 13.99
C VAL A 5 1.60 -23.32 14.83
N LYS A 6 2.00 -23.37 16.11
CA LYS A 6 1.81 -22.26 17.06
C LYS A 6 3.15 -21.73 17.53
N VAL A 7 3.34 -20.43 17.45
CA VAL A 7 4.48 -19.71 18.05
C VAL A 7 3.98 -19.03 19.32
N ALA A 8 4.60 -19.37 20.44
CA ALA A 8 4.19 -18.88 21.75
C ALA A 8 4.55 -17.41 21.95
N GLU A 9 3.86 -16.76 22.89
CA GLU A 9 4.08 -15.37 23.27
C GLU A 9 5.54 -15.12 23.69
N GLY A 10 6.10 -14.00 23.25
CA GLY A 10 7.47 -13.58 23.53
C GLY A 10 8.57 -14.53 23.03
N SER A 11 8.21 -15.55 22.24
CA SER A 11 9.14 -16.60 21.83
C SER A 11 9.73 -16.34 20.45
N THR A 12 10.87 -16.97 20.18
CA THR A 12 11.45 -17.04 18.84
C THR A 12 11.28 -18.44 18.29
N ALA A 13 10.71 -18.57 17.09
CA ALA A 13 10.54 -19.85 16.40
C ALA A 13 11.22 -19.83 15.04
N THR A 14 11.92 -20.93 14.72
CA THR A 14 12.48 -21.18 13.40
C THR A 14 11.49 -22.05 12.62
N ILE A 15 11.04 -21.58 11.46
CA ILE A 15 9.97 -22.19 10.66
C ILE A 15 10.44 -22.32 9.21
N GLY A 16 10.23 -23.49 8.60
CA GLY A 16 10.43 -23.69 7.16
C GLY A 16 9.10 -23.65 6.41
N VAL A 17 8.49 -24.82 6.28
CA VAL A 17 7.21 -25.02 5.59
C VAL A 17 6.11 -25.42 6.57
N VAL A 18 4.97 -24.76 6.50
CA VAL A 18 3.77 -25.06 7.29
C VAL A 18 2.67 -25.50 6.34
N GLU A 19 2.19 -26.74 6.48
CA GLU A 19 1.14 -27.31 5.62
C GLU A 19 -0.29 -26.82 5.96
N GLY A 20 -0.45 -26.06 7.04
CA GLY A 20 -1.74 -25.56 7.51
C GLY A 20 -1.63 -24.15 8.07
N ALA A 21 -2.36 -23.85 9.15
CA ALA A 21 -2.32 -22.52 9.74
C ALA A 21 -1.05 -22.31 10.58
N LEU A 22 -0.47 -21.11 10.47
CA LEU A 22 0.58 -20.62 11.36
C LEU A 22 -0.04 -19.57 12.28
N ILE A 23 -0.13 -19.86 13.57
CA ILE A 23 -0.68 -18.96 14.58
C ILE A 23 0.47 -18.44 15.43
N ILE A 24 0.57 -17.11 15.54
CA ILE A 24 1.67 -16.44 16.23
C ILE A 24 1.05 -15.54 17.30
N GLU A 25 1.41 -15.82 18.55
CA GLU A 25 0.99 -15.01 19.70
C GLU A 25 1.88 -13.77 19.89
N GLU A 26 1.53 -12.94 20.86
CA GLU A 26 2.08 -11.59 21.05
C GLU A 26 3.59 -11.55 21.28
N ASP A 27 4.24 -10.51 20.78
CA ASP A 27 5.67 -10.20 20.91
C ASP A 27 6.61 -11.32 20.41
N ALA A 28 6.14 -12.15 19.47
CA ALA A 28 6.91 -13.26 18.92
C ALA A 28 7.79 -12.85 17.73
N THR A 29 8.88 -13.61 17.55
CA THR A 29 9.80 -13.49 16.41
C THR A 29 9.84 -14.78 15.59
N VAL A 30 9.73 -14.66 14.27
CA VAL A 30 9.81 -15.78 13.33
C VAL A 30 11.10 -15.69 12.51
N LEU A 31 11.87 -16.76 12.53
CA LEU A 31 13.06 -16.97 11.70
C LEU A 31 12.74 -18.04 10.64
N ALA A 32 13.33 -17.91 9.45
CA ALA A 32 13.24 -18.97 8.43
C ALA A 32 14.28 -20.07 8.69
N GLU A 33 13.91 -21.34 8.50
CA GLU A 33 14.86 -22.48 8.58
C GLU A 33 15.98 -22.37 7.54
N ASP A 34 15.65 -21.88 6.34
CA ASP A 34 16.61 -21.64 5.26
C ASP A 34 17.29 -20.26 5.35
N GLY A 35 16.94 -19.45 6.35
CA GLY A 35 17.41 -18.08 6.53
C GLY A 35 16.82 -17.06 5.56
N VAL A 36 15.90 -17.46 4.68
CA VAL A 36 15.37 -16.63 3.59
C VAL A 36 13.86 -16.45 3.70
N LYS A 37 13.08 -17.54 3.79
CA LYS A 37 11.61 -17.47 3.64
C LYS A 37 10.87 -18.53 4.45
N VAL A 38 9.73 -18.12 5.01
CA VAL A 38 8.71 -19.03 5.56
C VAL A 38 7.60 -19.23 4.55
N THR A 39 7.24 -20.49 4.27
CA THR A 39 6.14 -20.84 3.37
C THR A 39 4.99 -21.49 4.13
N VAL A 40 3.80 -20.90 4.05
CA VAL A 40 2.60 -21.36 4.74
C VAL A 40 1.53 -21.71 3.71
N ASN A 41 1.22 -22.99 3.56
CA ASN A 41 0.13 -23.52 2.73
C ASN A 41 -1.22 -23.38 3.46
N GLY A 42 -1.48 -22.19 3.99
CA GLY A 42 -2.64 -21.86 4.79
C GLY A 42 -2.59 -20.40 5.27
N PRO A 43 -3.44 -20.04 6.24
CA PRO A 43 -3.43 -18.70 6.82
C PRO A 43 -2.29 -18.51 7.81
N VAL A 44 -1.71 -17.31 7.80
CA VAL A 44 -0.89 -16.79 8.89
C VAL A 44 -1.77 -15.90 9.76
N GLU A 45 -1.89 -16.23 11.04
CA GLU A 45 -2.65 -15.48 12.03
C GLU A 45 -1.71 -14.88 13.07
N CYS A 46 -1.63 -13.55 13.07
CA CYS A 46 -0.82 -12.75 13.96
C CYS A 46 -1.70 -12.13 15.06
N LYS A 47 -1.21 -12.19 16.29
CA LYS A 47 -1.81 -11.50 17.45
C LYS A 47 -0.75 -10.60 18.08
N GLY A 48 -1.02 -9.30 18.18
CA GLY A 48 -0.09 -8.36 18.77
C GLY A 48 1.12 -8.05 17.89
N ASN A 49 2.23 -7.65 18.51
CA ASN A 49 3.42 -7.22 17.79
C ASN A 49 4.24 -8.42 17.34
N ILE A 50 4.53 -8.53 16.04
CA ILE A 50 5.22 -9.70 15.49
C ILE A 50 6.29 -9.27 14.52
N VAL A 51 7.45 -9.92 14.62
CA VAL A 51 8.58 -9.69 13.72
C VAL A 51 8.90 -10.96 12.95
N PHE A 52 8.84 -10.90 11.63
CA PHE A 52 9.40 -11.91 10.74
C PHE A 52 10.78 -11.43 10.28
N ASN A 53 11.85 -12.11 10.69
CA ASN A 53 13.21 -11.87 10.19
C ASN A 53 13.46 -12.65 8.89
N CYS A 54 12.49 -12.65 7.99
CA CYS A 54 12.51 -13.40 6.74
C CYS A 54 11.39 -12.90 5.81
N SER A 55 11.39 -13.40 4.58
CA SER A 55 10.25 -13.26 3.67
C SER A 55 9.12 -14.22 4.07
N VAL A 56 7.89 -13.89 3.73
CA VAL A 56 6.71 -14.70 4.03
C VAL A 56 5.92 -14.96 2.76
N GLU A 57 5.63 -16.25 2.52
CA GLU A 57 4.68 -16.67 1.50
C GLU A 57 3.51 -17.39 2.18
N ALA A 58 2.27 -16.94 1.90
CA ALA A 58 1.08 -17.50 2.53
C ALA A 58 -0.13 -17.51 1.59
N GLU A 59 -1.17 -18.27 1.95
CA GLU A 59 -2.46 -18.16 1.26
C GLU A 59 -3.22 -16.91 1.69
N ARG A 60 -3.22 -16.63 3.01
CA ARG A 60 -3.78 -15.44 3.64
C ARG A 60 -2.87 -14.97 4.74
N PHE A 61 -2.85 -13.66 4.98
CA PHE A 61 -2.15 -13.05 6.09
C PHE A 61 -3.14 -12.21 6.90
N GLN A 62 -3.29 -12.51 8.18
CA GLN A 62 -4.26 -11.84 9.04
C GLN A 62 -3.60 -11.41 10.35
N SER A 63 -3.83 -10.16 10.74
CA SER A 63 -3.52 -9.66 12.08
C SER A 63 -4.75 -9.00 12.69
N ARG A 64 -5.03 -9.28 13.96
CA ARG A 64 -6.18 -8.70 14.68
C ARG A 64 -5.88 -7.36 15.32
N GLU A 65 -4.64 -7.17 15.74
CA GLU A 65 -4.14 -5.98 16.41
C GLU A 65 -2.62 -5.95 16.39
N GLY A 66 -2.05 -4.79 16.71
CA GLY A 66 -0.61 -4.65 16.92
C GLY A 66 0.18 -4.26 15.67
N TYR A 67 1.50 -4.33 15.80
CA TYR A 67 2.45 -3.96 14.76
C TYR A 67 3.13 -5.18 14.16
N VAL A 68 2.90 -5.45 12.88
CA VAL A 68 3.56 -6.54 12.16
C VAL A 68 4.71 -5.98 11.34
N ARG A 69 5.90 -6.54 11.52
CA ARG A 69 7.09 -6.22 10.74
C ARG A 69 7.62 -7.43 10.00
N ILE A 70 7.84 -7.29 8.69
CA ILE A 70 8.43 -8.32 7.83
C ILE A 70 9.74 -7.78 7.25
N LEU A 71 10.86 -8.34 7.70
CA LEU A 71 12.21 -8.06 7.19
C LEU A 71 12.53 -8.90 5.96
N GLY A 72 11.63 -8.84 4.97
CA GLY A 72 11.74 -9.53 3.70
C GLY A 72 10.60 -9.11 2.79
N ASP A 73 10.32 -9.95 1.80
CA ASP A 73 9.19 -9.77 0.89
C ASP A 73 7.94 -10.48 1.45
N LEU A 74 6.75 -9.95 1.17
CA LEU A 74 5.47 -10.57 1.53
C LEU A 74 4.70 -10.94 0.25
N THR A 75 4.48 -12.25 0.05
CA THR A 75 3.66 -12.77 -1.05
C THR A 75 2.46 -13.51 -0.50
N VAL A 76 1.25 -13.04 -0.83
CA VAL A 76 0.00 -13.64 -0.35
C VAL A 76 -0.93 -13.92 -1.52
N LYS A 77 -1.44 -15.15 -1.61
CA LYS A 77 -2.28 -15.55 -2.76
C LYS A 77 -3.63 -14.82 -2.79
N ASP A 78 -4.27 -14.66 -1.63
CA ASP A 78 -5.60 -14.07 -1.51
C ASP A 78 -5.54 -12.68 -0.85
N ARG A 79 -5.56 -12.59 0.47
CA ARG A 79 -5.66 -11.29 1.16
C ARG A 79 -4.63 -11.10 2.27
N VAL A 80 -4.22 -9.86 2.44
CA VAL A 80 -3.60 -9.33 3.66
C VAL A 80 -4.65 -8.51 4.40
N GLU A 81 -4.91 -8.81 5.67
CA GLU A 81 -5.90 -8.12 6.51
C GLU A 81 -5.26 -7.80 7.87
N VAL A 82 -5.04 -6.52 8.18
CA VAL A 82 -4.45 -6.07 9.44
C VAL A 82 -5.41 -5.11 10.13
N LYS A 83 -6.16 -5.64 11.09
CA LYS A 83 -7.12 -4.89 11.91
C LYS A 83 -6.42 -4.20 13.06
N HIS A 84 -6.92 -3.02 13.42
CA HIS A 84 -6.48 -2.17 14.52
C HIS A 84 -4.96 -1.97 14.61
N GLY A 85 -4.25 -2.12 13.50
CA GLY A 85 -2.80 -2.32 13.48
C GLY A 85 -2.14 -1.78 12.23
N SER A 86 -0.84 -2.01 12.15
CA SER A 86 0.00 -1.54 11.05
C SER A 86 0.89 -2.66 10.53
N LEU A 87 1.24 -2.58 9.25
CA LEU A 87 2.11 -3.52 8.57
C LEU A 87 3.30 -2.77 7.96
N GLU A 88 4.51 -3.16 8.34
CA GLU A 88 5.74 -2.74 7.67
C GLU A 88 6.41 -3.93 6.99
N VAL A 89 6.62 -3.82 5.68
CA VAL A 89 7.36 -4.80 4.88
C VAL A 89 8.58 -4.10 4.31
N SER A 90 9.78 -4.56 4.64
CA SER A 90 11.03 -3.96 4.13
C SER A 90 11.26 -4.24 2.64
N GLY A 91 10.69 -5.34 2.13
CA GLY A 91 10.74 -5.77 0.74
C GLY A 91 9.54 -5.29 -0.07
N TYR A 92 9.14 -6.09 -1.05
CA TYR A 92 7.92 -5.87 -1.83
C TYR A 92 6.71 -6.57 -1.20
N ILE A 93 5.51 -6.12 -1.58
CA ILE A 93 4.27 -6.85 -1.32
C ILE A 93 3.64 -7.25 -2.65
N LYS A 94 3.25 -8.53 -2.75
CA LYS A 94 2.38 -9.04 -3.82
C LYS A 94 1.18 -9.75 -3.21
N ALA A 95 -0.02 -9.22 -3.46
CA ALA A 95 -1.27 -9.82 -3.00
C ALA A 95 -2.39 -9.63 -4.02
N ARG A 96 -3.56 -10.27 -3.82
CA ARG A 96 -4.77 -9.88 -4.58
C ARG A 96 -5.44 -8.69 -3.91
N ALA A 97 -5.70 -8.76 -2.60
CA ALA A 97 -6.30 -7.67 -1.84
C ALA A 97 -5.49 -7.37 -0.56
N ILE A 98 -5.43 -6.10 -0.17
CA ILE A 98 -4.77 -5.64 1.04
C ILE A 98 -5.71 -4.67 1.78
N ASP A 99 -5.97 -4.96 3.04
CA ASP A 99 -6.78 -4.13 3.96
C ASP A 99 -5.97 -3.91 5.25
N VAL A 100 -5.59 -2.67 5.52
CA VAL A 100 -4.80 -2.29 6.70
C VAL A 100 -5.41 -1.06 7.37
N GLU A 101 -5.87 -1.20 8.60
CA GLU A 101 -6.66 -0.14 9.25
C GLU A 101 -5.86 1.15 9.51
N LYS A 102 -4.57 1.08 9.86
CA LYS A 102 -3.77 2.26 10.21
C LYS A 102 -2.72 2.60 9.17
N LEU A 103 -1.57 1.93 9.23
CA LEU A 103 -0.41 2.22 8.39
C LEU A 103 0.05 0.99 7.62
N LEU A 104 0.20 1.14 6.32
CA LEU A 104 0.91 0.21 5.46
C LEU A 104 2.18 0.87 4.93
N LYS A 105 3.34 0.29 5.25
CA LYS A 105 4.64 0.72 4.75
C LYS A 105 5.34 -0.38 3.97
N VAL A 106 5.79 -0.07 2.76
CA VAL A 106 6.49 -1.00 1.87
C VAL A 106 7.81 -0.39 1.40
N GLY A 107 8.91 -1.09 1.69
CA GLY A 107 10.26 -0.62 1.38
C GLY A 107 10.69 -0.77 -0.08
N LYS A 108 9.94 -1.56 -0.87
CA LYS A 108 10.11 -1.69 -2.32
C LYS A 108 8.74 -1.53 -3.02
N ASP A 109 8.44 -2.40 -3.98
CA ASP A 109 7.26 -2.30 -4.82
C ASP A 109 6.00 -2.89 -4.18
N LEU A 110 4.85 -2.34 -4.53
CA LEU A 110 3.53 -2.84 -4.15
C LEU A 110 2.78 -3.29 -5.41
N THR A 111 2.38 -4.56 -5.46
CA THR A 111 1.51 -5.10 -6.52
C THR A 111 0.27 -5.75 -5.91
N ALA A 112 -0.91 -5.21 -6.25
CA ALA A 112 -2.19 -5.77 -5.81
C ALA A 112 -3.31 -5.52 -6.83
N VAL A 113 -4.50 -6.06 -6.60
CA VAL A 113 -5.71 -5.61 -7.30
C VAL A 113 -6.32 -4.46 -6.51
N ASP A 114 -6.64 -4.72 -5.24
CA ASP A 114 -7.31 -3.76 -4.35
C ASP A 114 -6.45 -3.48 -3.12
N VAL A 115 -6.34 -2.21 -2.74
CA VAL A 115 -5.64 -1.75 -1.53
C VAL A 115 -6.51 -0.75 -0.77
N GLU A 116 -6.84 -1.07 0.48
CA GLU A 116 -7.55 -0.18 1.40
C GLU A 116 -6.67 0.07 2.63
N VAL A 117 -6.44 1.35 2.94
CA VAL A 117 -5.66 1.75 4.12
C VAL A 117 -6.33 2.91 4.86
N GLY A 118 -6.61 2.74 6.15
CA GLY A 118 -7.37 3.76 6.88
C GLY A 118 -6.62 5.09 7.01
N ASP A 119 -5.38 5.10 7.51
CA ASP A 119 -4.67 6.38 7.74
C ASP A 119 -3.58 6.67 6.71
N ARG A 120 -2.63 5.75 6.50
CA ARG A 120 -1.43 6.08 5.72
C ARG A 120 -0.84 4.91 4.93
N LEU A 121 -0.59 5.18 3.65
CA LEU A 121 0.12 4.31 2.73
C LEU A 121 1.47 4.93 2.35
N GLU A 122 2.58 4.26 2.67
CA GLU A 122 3.95 4.71 2.36
C GLU A 122 4.68 3.66 1.52
N ILE A 123 5.01 3.99 0.27
CA ILE A 123 5.69 3.09 -0.67
C ILE A 123 7.00 3.71 -1.13
N GLU A 124 8.12 3.08 -0.80
CA GLU A 124 9.45 3.54 -1.22
C GLU A 124 9.79 3.13 -2.65
N GLY A 125 9.14 2.09 -3.20
CA GLY A 125 9.25 1.67 -4.60
C GLY A 125 8.08 2.12 -5.46
N SER A 126 7.76 1.33 -6.48
CA SER A 126 6.66 1.57 -7.42
C SER A 126 5.36 0.91 -6.95
N THR A 127 4.23 1.47 -7.34
CA THR A 127 2.91 0.89 -7.07
C THR A 127 2.25 0.48 -8.38
N LYS A 128 1.76 -0.76 -8.44
CA LYS A 128 0.93 -1.27 -9.53
C LYS A 128 -0.31 -1.94 -8.98
N VAL A 129 -1.44 -1.30 -9.15
CA VAL A 129 -2.72 -1.66 -8.51
C VAL A 129 -3.88 -1.43 -9.46
N THR A 130 -5.04 -2.01 -9.19
CA THR A 130 -6.27 -1.63 -9.90
C THR A 130 -6.93 -0.48 -9.15
N LYS A 131 -7.21 -0.67 -7.85
CA LYS A 131 -7.87 0.31 -7.00
C LYS A 131 -7.12 0.56 -5.70
N VAL A 132 -7.04 1.81 -5.29
CA VAL A 132 -6.48 2.24 -3.99
C VAL A 132 -7.45 3.18 -3.29
N GLU A 133 -7.80 2.87 -2.05
CA GLU A 133 -8.54 3.76 -1.15
C GLU A 133 -7.67 4.03 0.09
N VAL A 134 -7.43 5.31 0.39
CA VAL A 134 -6.66 5.71 1.58
C VAL A 134 -7.39 6.83 2.33
N GLY A 135 -7.79 6.60 3.57
CA GLY A 135 -8.53 7.62 4.33
C GLY A 135 -7.71 8.89 4.61
N GLY A 136 -6.40 8.75 4.85
CA GLY A 136 -5.50 9.88 5.12
C GLY A 136 -4.54 10.20 3.98
N THR A 137 -3.32 9.67 4.03
CA THR A 137 -2.22 10.08 3.14
C THR A 137 -1.60 8.91 2.39
N TYR A 138 -1.45 9.06 1.08
CA TYR A 138 -0.70 8.14 0.24
C TYR A 138 0.57 8.83 -0.29
N THR A 139 1.74 8.31 0.11
CA THR A 139 3.05 8.73 -0.42
C THR A 139 3.73 7.58 -1.16
N ALA A 140 4.19 7.86 -2.39
CA ALA A 140 5.01 6.94 -3.18
C ALA A 140 6.30 7.63 -3.66
N ARG A 141 7.43 6.93 -3.69
CA ARG A 141 8.65 7.46 -4.32
C ARG A 141 8.82 7.01 -5.77
N GLY A 142 8.40 5.78 -6.09
CA GLY A 142 8.40 5.24 -7.45
C GLY A 142 7.15 5.60 -8.23
N THR A 143 7.06 5.05 -9.44
CA THR A 143 5.92 5.30 -10.33
C THR A 143 4.64 4.69 -9.77
N VAL A 144 3.50 5.34 -10.02
CA VAL A 144 2.18 4.82 -9.62
C VAL A 144 1.37 4.52 -10.86
N GLU A 145 1.05 3.24 -11.08
CA GLU A 145 0.13 2.77 -12.11
C GLU A 145 -1.13 2.22 -11.42
N ALA A 146 -2.28 2.87 -11.66
CA ALA A 146 -3.58 2.48 -11.08
C ALA A 146 -4.73 2.75 -12.04
N GLU A 147 -5.85 2.04 -11.90
CA GLU A 147 -7.09 2.47 -12.55
C GLU A 147 -7.74 3.57 -11.72
N ASP A 148 -7.92 3.35 -10.41
CA ASP A 148 -8.60 4.29 -9.53
C ASP A 148 -7.82 4.56 -8.24
N ILE A 149 -7.75 5.84 -7.86
CA ILE A 149 -7.14 6.31 -6.61
C ILE A 149 -8.14 7.25 -5.92
N ASP A 150 -8.57 6.86 -4.72
CA ASP A 150 -9.34 7.70 -3.79
C ASP A 150 -8.52 7.94 -2.52
N VAL A 151 -8.24 9.20 -2.21
CA VAL A 151 -7.50 9.57 -1.00
C VAL A 151 -8.19 10.71 -0.25
N GLY A 152 -8.64 10.45 0.98
CA GLY A 152 -9.37 11.45 1.77
C GLY A 152 -8.53 12.71 2.08
N GLY A 153 -7.23 12.55 2.32
CA GLY A 153 -6.33 13.64 2.70
C GLY A 153 -5.38 14.10 1.60
N SER A 154 -4.29 13.37 1.36
CA SER A 154 -3.22 13.83 0.45
C SER A 154 -2.55 12.71 -0.32
N PHE A 155 -2.40 12.91 -1.62
CA PHE A 155 -1.63 12.03 -2.51
C PHE A 155 -0.35 12.73 -2.94
N LYS A 156 0.80 12.08 -2.72
CA LYS A 156 2.13 12.62 -3.05
C LYS A 156 2.98 11.57 -3.73
N THR A 157 3.53 11.90 -4.89
CA THR A 157 4.54 11.07 -5.54
C THR A 157 5.69 11.89 -6.10
N LEU A 158 6.90 11.32 -6.02
CA LEU A 158 8.12 11.89 -6.56
C LEU A 158 8.41 11.45 -8.01
N ALA A 159 7.61 10.52 -8.54
CA ALA A 159 7.76 9.99 -9.90
C ALA A 159 6.49 10.22 -10.73
N ALA A 160 6.51 9.76 -11.98
CA ALA A 160 5.38 9.86 -12.88
C ALA A 160 4.23 8.95 -12.44
N VAL A 161 3.00 9.38 -12.75
CA VAL A 161 1.78 8.59 -12.55
C VAL A 161 1.20 8.15 -13.90
N LYS A 162 0.50 7.03 -13.89
CA LYS A 162 -0.32 6.54 -14.99
C LYS A 162 -1.64 6.03 -14.41
N LEU A 163 -2.67 6.88 -14.44
CA LEU A 163 -3.94 6.67 -13.74
C LEU A 163 -5.11 6.69 -14.71
N ALA A 164 -6.21 5.98 -14.40
CA ALA A 164 -7.48 6.27 -15.05
C ALA A 164 -8.22 7.40 -14.33
N THR A 165 -8.39 7.32 -13.02
CA THR A 165 -9.03 8.36 -12.19
C THR A 165 -8.24 8.64 -10.93
N ILE A 166 -8.41 9.85 -10.40
CA ILE A 166 -7.90 10.24 -9.10
C ILE A 166 -8.87 11.22 -8.44
N ASP A 167 -9.28 10.91 -7.21
CA ASP A 167 -10.07 11.78 -6.34
C ASP A 167 -9.33 11.97 -5.01
N VAL A 168 -9.06 13.22 -4.64
CA VAL A 168 -8.33 13.55 -3.42
C VAL A 168 -8.98 14.71 -2.67
N GLY A 169 -9.37 14.49 -1.42
CA GLY A 169 -10.05 15.51 -0.63
C GLY A 169 -9.21 16.76 -0.36
N GLY A 170 -7.90 16.61 -0.17
CA GLY A 170 -7.00 17.72 0.18
C GLY A 170 -6.02 18.11 -0.92
N MET A 171 -4.89 17.41 -1.01
CA MET A 171 -3.74 17.84 -1.82
C MET A 171 -3.20 16.73 -2.71
N VAL A 172 -2.97 17.07 -3.99
CA VAL A 172 -2.25 16.25 -4.96
C VAL A 172 -0.92 16.91 -5.29
N HIS A 173 0.18 16.17 -5.13
CA HIS A 173 1.49 16.55 -5.64
C HIS A 173 2.06 15.41 -6.46
N VAL A 174 2.29 15.64 -7.76
CA VAL A 174 2.84 14.66 -8.69
C VAL A 174 4.06 15.22 -9.42
N SER A 175 4.98 14.34 -9.81
CA SER A 175 6.04 14.73 -10.73
C SER A 175 5.48 15.02 -12.12
N GLY A 176 4.48 14.28 -12.58
CA GLY A 176 3.88 14.42 -13.91
C GLY A 176 3.28 13.08 -14.34
N GLY A 177 3.07 12.90 -15.64
CA GLY A 177 2.59 11.64 -16.19
C GLY A 177 1.26 11.77 -16.92
N GLU A 178 0.39 10.77 -16.79
CA GLU A 178 -0.86 10.67 -17.54
C GLU A 178 -2.02 10.26 -16.64
N VAL A 179 -3.13 10.99 -16.75
CA VAL A 179 -4.42 10.60 -16.17
C VAL A 179 -5.48 10.62 -17.26
N THR A 180 -6.02 9.46 -17.61
CA THR A 180 -6.93 9.33 -18.76
C THR A 180 -8.39 9.69 -18.45
N GLY A 181 -8.73 9.96 -17.19
CA GLY A 181 -10.07 10.32 -16.74
C GLY A 181 -10.06 11.62 -15.93
N PRO A 182 -11.12 11.88 -15.16
CA PRO A 182 -11.18 13.06 -14.30
C PRO A 182 -10.17 13.00 -13.16
N ILE A 183 -9.55 14.16 -12.92
CA ILE A 183 -8.77 14.48 -11.73
C ILE A 183 -9.65 15.39 -10.85
N ARG A 184 -10.01 14.93 -9.64
CA ARG A 184 -10.76 15.72 -8.66
C ARG A 184 -9.92 16.00 -7.43
N VAL A 185 -9.80 17.27 -7.04
CA VAL A 185 -9.04 17.65 -5.85
C VAL A 185 -9.78 18.72 -5.06
N GLY A 186 -10.08 18.47 -3.78
CA GLY A 186 -10.78 19.46 -2.97
C GLY A 186 -9.96 20.73 -2.69
N GLY A 187 -8.64 20.60 -2.49
CA GLY A 187 -7.76 21.70 -2.11
C GLY A 187 -6.77 22.15 -3.19
N TYR A 188 -5.64 21.45 -3.33
CA TYR A 188 -4.52 21.92 -4.15
C TYR A 188 -3.93 20.82 -5.04
N LEU A 189 -3.75 21.11 -6.32
CA LEU A 189 -3.05 20.23 -7.27
C LEU A 189 -1.75 20.88 -7.75
N GLU A 190 -0.66 20.15 -7.68
CA GLU A 190 0.62 20.53 -8.28
C GLU A 190 1.21 19.40 -9.12
N SER A 191 1.60 19.73 -10.36
CA SER A 191 2.45 18.91 -11.20
C SER A 191 3.75 19.63 -11.51
N THR A 192 4.89 19.05 -11.13
CA THR A 192 6.22 19.68 -11.27
C THR A 192 6.89 19.45 -12.64
N ALA A 193 6.42 18.47 -13.40
CA ALA A 193 6.76 18.14 -14.78
C ALA A 193 5.46 17.86 -15.59
N PRO A 194 5.54 17.70 -16.93
CA PRO A 194 4.34 17.69 -17.77
C PRO A 194 3.32 16.63 -17.37
N LEU A 195 2.06 17.06 -17.24
CA LEU A 195 0.91 16.19 -16.98
C LEU A 195 0.00 16.17 -18.20
N CYS A 196 -0.33 14.97 -18.68
CA CYS A 196 -1.38 14.74 -19.66
C CYS A 196 -2.68 14.38 -18.93
N PHE A 197 -3.77 15.10 -19.18
CA PHE A 197 -5.05 14.87 -18.49
C PHE A 197 -6.24 15.11 -19.40
N ASN A 198 -7.40 14.51 -19.07
CA ASN A 198 -8.64 14.78 -19.79
C ASN A 198 -9.45 15.92 -19.17
N ALA A 199 -9.72 15.87 -17.87
CA ALA A 199 -10.44 16.92 -17.16
C ALA A 199 -9.87 17.09 -15.74
N ILE A 200 -9.78 18.33 -15.27
CA ILE A 200 -9.38 18.67 -13.90
C ILE A 200 -10.49 19.50 -13.24
N ASP A 201 -10.88 19.11 -12.03
CA ASP A 201 -11.74 19.88 -11.13
C ASP A 201 -11.04 20.06 -9.79
N VAL A 202 -10.69 21.31 -9.46
CA VAL A 202 -10.00 21.66 -8.21
C VAL A 202 -10.76 22.73 -7.45
N GLY A 203 -11.16 22.43 -6.21
CA GLY A 203 -11.87 23.39 -5.37
C GLY A 203 -11.02 24.62 -4.99
N GLY A 204 -9.73 24.44 -4.74
CA GLY A 204 -8.80 25.51 -4.37
C GLY A 204 -7.92 25.98 -5.52
N SER A 205 -6.63 25.59 -5.53
CA SER A 205 -5.66 26.12 -6.50
C SER A 205 -4.92 25.04 -7.26
N ILE A 206 -4.50 25.37 -8.47
CA ILE A 206 -3.76 24.47 -9.35
C ILE A 206 -2.45 25.11 -9.78
N ARG A 207 -1.39 24.29 -9.86
CA ARG A 207 -0.11 24.63 -10.49
C ARG A 207 0.30 23.52 -11.45
N LEU A 208 0.45 23.85 -12.72
CA LEU A 208 0.91 22.91 -13.74
C LEU A 208 2.24 23.36 -14.32
N SER A 209 3.16 22.43 -14.51
CA SER A 209 4.40 22.72 -15.20
C SER A 209 4.16 23.06 -16.67
N ALA A 210 5.08 23.83 -17.25
CA ALA A 210 5.10 24.13 -18.67
C ALA A 210 5.17 22.83 -19.50
N GLY A 211 4.33 22.74 -20.53
CA GLY A 211 4.23 21.56 -21.40
C GLY A 211 3.17 20.54 -20.98
N SER A 212 2.46 20.76 -19.86
CA SER A 212 1.25 20.00 -19.52
C SER A 212 0.17 20.18 -20.60
N ARG A 213 -0.57 19.13 -20.90
CA ARG A 213 -1.57 19.08 -21.98
C ARG A 213 -2.84 18.43 -21.47
N GLY A 214 -3.99 19.03 -21.77
CA GLY A 214 -5.24 18.38 -21.43
C GLY A 214 -6.48 19.08 -21.96
N GLY A 215 -7.62 18.61 -21.51
CA GLY A 215 -8.92 19.17 -21.85
C GLY A 215 -9.35 20.24 -20.84
N ASP A 216 -10.52 20.02 -20.24
CA ASP A 216 -11.20 21.04 -19.43
C ASP A 216 -10.56 21.18 -18.05
N ILE A 217 -10.52 22.42 -17.56
CA ILE A 217 -10.04 22.76 -16.22
C ILE A 217 -11.07 23.65 -15.53
N HIS A 218 -11.57 23.20 -14.39
CA HIS A 218 -12.40 23.96 -13.47
C HIS A 218 -11.63 24.19 -12.17
N VAL A 219 -11.55 25.46 -11.76
CA VAL A 219 -10.83 25.87 -10.55
C VAL A 219 -11.68 26.83 -9.76
N GLY A 220 -11.98 26.48 -8.51
CA GLY A 220 -12.74 27.36 -7.60
C GLY A 220 -11.93 28.56 -7.08
N GLY A 221 -10.60 28.42 -6.98
CA GLY A 221 -9.67 29.45 -6.52
C GLY A 221 -8.76 29.98 -7.63
N SER A 222 -7.46 29.65 -7.57
CA SER A 222 -6.43 30.25 -8.44
C SER A 222 -5.67 29.25 -9.29
N MET A 223 -5.33 29.63 -10.52
CA MET A 223 -4.54 28.84 -11.46
C MET A 223 -3.22 29.54 -11.76
N LYS A 224 -2.10 28.81 -11.66
CA LYS A 224 -0.74 29.32 -11.89
C LYS A 224 0.10 28.41 -12.77
#